data_AF-Q96Q35-F1
#
_entry.id   AF-Q96Q35-F1
#
_cell.length_a   1.000
_cell.length_b   1.000
_cell.length_c   1.000
_cell.angle_alpha   90.00
_cell.angle_beta   90.00
_cell.angle_gamma   90.00
#
_symmetry.space_group_name_H-M   'P 1'
#
loop_
_entity.id
_entity.type
_entity.pdbx_description
1 polymer ?
#
loop_
_entity_poly.entity_id
_entity_poly.type
_entity_poly.pdbx_seq_one_letter_code
_entity_poly.pdbx_strand_id
1 'polypeptide(L)'
;MYPNPLIYCTCWDPWNLGPRKLIKTPQLPRKNSTGSSKLTPLVPAPKNHNYLQPTKPVVSPKMKIHSARQEETNKSFYEVINVSPGYQLVRNREQISVTLGDEMFDRKKRWESEIPDKGRFSRTNIISDLEEQISELTAIIEQMNRDHQSAQKLLSSEMDLRCAEMKQNFENKNRELKEAHEAELSELENNYKAALKAEKLAAQEKLEEMGKEYKYLKNMFRTYQDSIYDEMEEKWSKQKAKWKKDEKFERENILLQQKKKMTKKFEMESGEEDKKINESCSAVFENFIQEKEELLKQHQSDTLQLEELRKTKEVPWRRDQINRHWHDVLQQLLLMQVMQEELHAQALILESLNTNLYYTQLELQKEKAIVGNLEKMLQTKFAETEEKYKHTIQILTEENIHLKQKIISKNEEICEGCSGRLASITVSKDDSDTVQDGSKKGQES
;
A
#
# COMPACT_ATOMS: atom_id res chain seq x y z
N MET A 1 -29.41 -11.91 -22.46
CA MET A 1 -29.01 -13.31 -22.77
C MET A 1 -28.66 -13.98 -21.45
N TYR A 2 -29.38 -15.03 -21.08
CA TYR A 2 -29.19 -15.74 -19.81
C TYR A 2 -27.82 -16.45 -19.83
N PRO A 3 -26.93 -16.24 -18.84
CA PRO A 3 -25.66 -16.94 -18.78
C PRO A 3 -25.91 -18.40 -18.43
N ASN A 4 -25.59 -19.31 -19.36
CA ASN A 4 -25.66 -20.75 -19.13
C ASN A 4 -24.55 -21.13 -18.13
N PRO A 5 -24.85 -21.59 -16.91
CA PRO A 5 -23.87 -21.71 -15.83
C PRO A 5 -23.06 -23.02 -15.85
N LEU A 6 -22.95 -23.69 -16.99
CA LEU A 6 -22.21 -24.94 -17.13
C LEU A 6 -20.80 -24.67 -17.65
N ILE A 7 -19.87 -24.33 -16.75
CA ILE A 7 -18.44 -24.39 -17.06
C ILE A 7 -18.03 -25.87 -17.00
N TYR A 8 -17.92 -26.49 -18.17
CA TYR A 8 -17.43 -27.86 -18.34
C TYR A 8 -15.94 -27.94 -17.95
N CYS A 9 -15.60 -28.67 -16.89
CA CYS A 9 -14.21 -29.05 -16.61
C CYS A 9 -13.87 -30.29 -17.44
N THR A 10 -12.95 -30.16 -18.39
CA THR A 10 -12.39 -31.24 -19.20
C THR A 10 -11.24 -31.96 -18.48
N CYS A 11 -11.28 -32.01 -17.15
CA CYS A 11 -10.26 -32.65 -16.34
C CYS A 11 -10.31 -34.18 -16.52
N TRP A 12 -9.45 -34.64 -17.41
CA TRP A 12 -8.86 -35.96 -17.56
C TRP A 12 -9.24 -37.00 -16.50
N ASP A 13 -10.02 -38.00 -16.91
CA ASP A 13 -10.11 -39.29 -16.21
C ASP A 13 -9.40 -40.34 -17.08
N PRO A 14 -8.17 -40.75 -16.75
CA PRO A 14 -7.37 -41.66 -17.58
C PRO A 14 -7.90 -43.09 -17.68
N TRP A 15 -8.93 -43.46 -16.92
CA TRP A 15 -9.32 -44.87 -16.80
C TRP A 15 -10.73 -45.20 -17.29
N ASN A 16 -11.54 -44.27 -17.78
CA ASN A 16 -12.74 -44.51 -18.62
C ASN A 16 -13.74 -45.63 -18.17
N LEU A 17 -13.74 -46.04 -16.90
CA LEU A 17 -14.42 -47.26 -16.44
C LEU A 17 -15.84 -47.01 -15.86
N GLY A 18 -16.52 -45.92 -16.20
CA GLY A 18 -17.88 -45.74 -15.70
C GLY A 18 -18.74 -44.70 -16.43
N PRO A 19 -20.07 -44.85 -16.35
CA PRO A 19 -21.00 -43.86 -16.86
C PRO A 19 -20.82 -42.53 -16.10
N ARG A 20 -20.64 -41.45 -16.88
CA ARG A 20 -20.34 -40.08 -16.43
C ARG A 20 -21.35 -39.62 -15.38
N LYS A 21 -20.92 -39.54 -14.12
CA LYS A 21 -21.79 -39.08 -13.03
C LYS A 21 -21.83 -37.55 -13.01
N LEU A 22 -23.02 -36.98 -13.20
CA LEU A 22 -23.28 -35.56 -13.04
C LEU A 22 -23.23 -35.22 -11.55
N ILE A 23 -22.14 -34.58 -11.10
CA ILE A 23 -22.06 -34.06 -9.73
C ILE A 23 -22.83 -32.74 -9.69
N LYS A 24 -24.04 -32.78 -9.14
CA LYS A 24 -24.81 -31.59 -8.78
C LYS A 24 -24.08 -30.89 -7.63
N THR A 25 -23.54 -29.70 -7.86
CA THR A 25 -22.99 -28.86 -6.78
C THR A 25 -24.13 -28.55 -5.79
N PRO A 26 -23.99 -28.88 -4.49
CA PRO A 26 -24.98 -28.52 -3.49
C PRO A 26 -25.08 -27.00 -3.41
N GLN A 27 -26.26 -26.44 -3.66
CA GLN A 27 -26.49 -25.03 -3.39
C GLN A 27 -26.40 -24.78 -1.88
N LEU A 28 -25.64 -23.74 -1.52
CA LEU A 28 -25.51 -23.30 -0.14
C LEU A 28 -26.92 -22.97 0.41
N PRO A 29 -27.29 -23.43 1.62
CA PRO A 29 -28.58 -23.10 2.22
C PRO A 29 -28.73 -21.59 2.35
N ARG A 30 -29.82 -21.04 1.79
CA ARG A 30 -30.24 -19.65 2.03
C ARG A 30 -30.38 -19.47 3.54
N LYS A 31 -29.47 -18.69 4.15
CA LYS A 31 -29.63 -18.22 5.53
C LYS A 31 -30.89 -17.37 5.60
N ASN A 32 -31.83 -17.81 6.42
CA ASN A 32 -33.08 -17.11 6.70
C ASN A 32 -32.78 -15.75 7.35
N SER A 33 -33.52 -14.76 6.88
CA SER A 33 -33.52 -13.38 7.33
C SER A 33 -33.94 -13.26 8.80
N THR A 34 -33.12 -12.62 9.62
CA THR A 34 -33.55 -12.02 10.89
C THR A 34 -32.80 -10.71 11.02
N GLY A 35 -33.47 -9.62 10.65
CA GLY A 35 -32.84 -8.31 10.56
C GLY A 35 -33.77 -7.35 9.84
N SER A 36 -34.83 -6.96 10.54
CA SER A 36 -35.72 -5.87 10.16
C SER A 36 -34.93 -4.57 9.99
N SER A 37 -34.56 -4.22 8.77
CA SER A 37 -34.23 -2.83 8.43
C SER A 37 -35.39 -2.26 7.62
N LYS A 38 -35.95 -1.17 8.18
CA LYS A 38 -37.07 -0.41 7.67
C LYS A 38 -36.87 -0.09 6.19
N LEU A 39 -37.88 -0.45 5.41
CA LEU A 39 -38.13 0.05 4.08
C LEU A 39 -38.30 1.57 4.15
N THR A 40 -37.28 2.33 3.78
CA THR A 40 -37.49 3.68 3.24
C THR A 40 -37.45 3.54 1.73
N PRO A 41 -38.57 3.78 1.03
CA PRO A 41 -38.63 3.69 -0.42
C PRO A 41 -37.59 4.63 -1.03
N LEU A 42 -36.67 4.09 -1.84
CA LEU A 42 -35.84 4.91 -2.71
C LEU A 42 -36.77 5.67 -3.66
N VAL A 43 -36.85 6.98 -3.47
CA VAL A 43 -37.34 7.90 -4.49
C VAL A 43 -36.49 7.65 -5.74
N PRO A 44 -37.09 7.36 -6.90
CA PRO A 44 -36.34 7.16 -8.12
C PRO A 44 -35.50 8.40 -8.41
N ALA A 45 -34.18 8.24 -8.43
CA ALA A 45 -33.30 9.26 -8.99
C ALA A 45 -33.75 9.49 -10.44
N PRO A 46 -34.04 10.76 -10.83
CA PRO A 46 -34.42 11.05 -12.19
C PRO A 46 -33.23 10.71 -13.08
N LYS A 47 -33.40 9.69 -13.92
CA LYS A 47 -32.50 9.43 -15.03
C LYS A 47 -32.56 10.66 -15.92
N ASN A 48 -31.58 11.55 -15.76
CA ASN A 48 -31.23 12.58 -16.74
C ASN A 48 -30.68 11.86 -17.98
N HIS A 49 -31.57 11.20 -18.72
CA HIS A 49 -31.37 10.86 -20.10
C HIS A 49 -31.96 12.03 -20.89
N ASN A 50 -31.15 13.06 -21.07
CA ASN A 50 -31.40 14.08 -22.09
C ASN A 50 -31.22 13.43 -23.47
N TYR A 51 -32.19 12.60 -23.86
CA TYR A 51 -32.51 12.35 -25.26
C TYR A 51 -33.68 13.26 -25.61
N LEU A 52 -33.40 14.56 -25.77
CA LEU A 52 -34.32 15.46 -26.45
C LEU A 52 -33.99 15.40 -27.93
N GLN A 53 -34.98 14.92 -28.66
CA GLN A 53 -35.04 14.79 -30.09
C GLN A 53 -34.79 16.11 -30.83
N PRO A 54 -34.37 16.05 -32.11
CA PRO A 54 -34.10 17.22 -32.92
C PRO A 54 -35.41 17.94 -33.24
N THR A 55 -35.62 19.11 -32.65
CA THR A 55 -36.60 20.07 -33.15
C THR A 55 -35.84 21.20 -33.83
N LYS A 56 -35.71 21.09 -35.16
CA LYS A 56 -35.64 22.27 -36.05
C LYS A 56 -37.09 22.77 -36.21
N PRO A 57 -37.35 24.08 -36.43
CA PRO A 57 -36.44 25.03 -37.05
C PRO A 57 -36.27 26.38 -36.32
N VAL A 58 -35.04 26.88 -36.48
CA VAL A 58 -34.62 28.29 -36.63
C VAL A 58 -35.73 29.32 -36.43
N VAL A 59 -35.71 29.93 -35.25
CA VAL A 59 -36.36 31.19 -34.94
C VAL A 59 -35.63 32.28 -35.73
N SER A 60 -36.17 32.66 -36.87
CA SER A 60 -35.76 33.88 -37.57
C SER A 60 -36.34 35.12 -36.85
N PRO A 61 -35.61 36.24 -36.80
CA PRO A 61 -35.92 37.35 -35.92
C PRO A 61 -37.19 38.09 -36.35
N LYS A 62 -38.05 38.36 -35.36
CA LYS A 62 -39.19 39.29 -35.44
C LYS A 62 -38.71 40.68 -35.86
N MET A 63 -38.65 40.97 -37.15
CA MET A 63 -38.58 42.35 -37.63
C MET A 63 -40.01 42.86 -37.84
N LYS A 64 -40.40 43.79 -36.96
CA LYS A 64 -41.72 44.37 -36.83
C LYS A 64 -42.07 45.14 -38.10
N ILE A 65 -42.85 44.51 -38.98
CA ILE A 65 -43.52 45.21 -40.06
C ILE A 65 -44.73 45.90 -39.43
N HIS A 66 -44.65 47.22 -39.32
CA HIS A 66 -45.81 48.07 -39.06
C HIS A 66 -46.74 48.00 -40.28
N SER A 67 -47.54 46.95 -40.36
CA SER A 67 -48.70 46.90 -41.25
C SER A 67 -49.83 47.66 -40.56
N ALA A 68 -49.83 48.98 -40.72
CA ALA A 68 -51.00 49.81 -40.46
C ALA A 68 -52.08 49.41 -41.48
N ARG A 69 -52.92 48.47 -41.05
CA ARG A 69 -54.15 48.03 -41.70
C ARG A 69 -55.17 49.15 -41.54
N GLN A 70 -55.17 50.11 -42.45
CA GLN A 70 -56.30 51.03 -42.60
C GLN A 70 -57.16 50.52 -43.75
N GLU A 71 -58.33 50.04 -43.35
CA GLU A 71 -59.42 49.55 -44.18
C GLU A 71 -60.07 50.72 -44.92
N GLU A 72 -59.94 50.79 -46.24
CA GLU A 72 -60.93 51.47 -47.08
C GLU A 72 -61.21 50.64 -48.33
N THR A 73 -62.39 50.06 -48.32
CA THR A 73 -63.06 49.37 -49.41
C THR A 73 -63.49 50.36 -50.51
N ASN A 74 -63.31 49.96 -51.77
CA ASN A 74 -64.10 50.40 -52.94
C ASN A 74 -63.99 51.88 -53.41
N LYS A 75 -62.93 52.18 -54.16
CA LYS A 75 -63.01 52.91 -55.43
C LYS A 75 -61.69 52.72 -56.15
N SER A 76 -61.71 52.20 -57.38
CA SER A 76 -60.54 52.17 -58.25
C SER A 76 -59.99 53.60 -58.38
N PHE A 77 -58.85 53.86 -57.74
CA PHE A 77 -58.19 55.16 -57.78
C PHE A 77 -57.57 55.34 -59.16
N TYR A 78 -58.25 56.08 -60.03
CA TYR A 78 -57.63 56.67 -61.20
C TYR A 78 -56.82 57.87 -60.68
N GLU A 79 -55.49 57.82 -60.81
CA GLU A 79 -54.66 58.99 -60.52
C GLU A 79 -54.71 59.90 -61.76
N VAL A 80 -55.41 61.02 -61.65
CA VAL A 80 -55.54 62.03 -62.70
C VAL A 80 -54.56 63.15 -62.41
N ILE A 81 -53.54 63.29 -63.23
CA ILE A 81 -52.49 64.28 -63.12
C ILE A 81 -52.67 65.31 -64.24
N ASN A 82 -52.86 66.58 -63.87
CA ASN A 82 -52.79 67.68 -64.83
C ASN A 82 -51.33 67.93 -65.18
N VAL A 83 -50.92 67.50 -66.37
CA VAL A 83 -49.53 67.63 -66.84
C VAL A 83 -49.29 69.06 -67.36
N SER A 84 -50.30 69.64 -68.01
CA SER A 84 -50.31 71.02 -68.53
C SER A 84 -51.77 71.41 -68.84
N PRO A 85 -52.10 72.71 -68.93
CA PRO A 85 -53.45 73.17 -69.30
C PRO A 85 -53.96 72.47 -70.57
N GLY A 86 -55.17 71.90 -70.52
CA GLY A 86 -55.74 71.10 -71.60
C GLY A 86 -55.26 69.64 -71.70
N TYR A 87 -54.42 69.14 -70.79
CA TYR A 87 -53.94 67.75 -70.78
C TYR A 87 -54.11 67.09 -69.40
N GLN A 88 -54.98 66.08 -69.32
CA GLN A 88 -55.10 65.18 -68.17
C GLN A 88 -54.47 63.83 -68.47
N LEU A 89 -53.47 63.45 -67.69
CA LEU A 89 -52.90 62.11 -67.68
C LEU A 89 -53.65 61.28 -66.65
N VAL A 90 -54.25 60.18 -67.07
CA VAL A 90 -54.87 59.19 -66.19
C VAL A 90 -53.98 57.96 -66.16
N ARG A 91 -53.49 57.60 -64.98
CA ARG A 91 -52.61 56.45 -64.77
C ARG A 91 -53.29 55.38 -63.91
N ASN A 92 -53.21 54.14 -64.36
CA ASN A 92 -53.51 52.93 -63.59
C ASN A 92 -52.26 52.01 -63.66
N ARG A 93 -52.23 50.92 -62.87
CA ARG A 93 -51.18 49.90 -62.88
C ARG A 93 -50.97 49.26 -64.26
N GLU A 94 -52.02 49.20 -65.07
CA GLU A 94 -52.02 48.47 -66.35
C GLU A 94 -51.90 49.38 -67.59
N GLN A 95 -52.27 50.65 -67.46
CA GLN A 95 -52.28 51.58 -68.60
C GLN A 95 -52.07 53.02 -68.19
N ILE A 96 -51.56 53.80 -69.13
CA ILE A 96 -51.44 55.26 -69.06
C ILE A 96 -52.20 55.81 -70.25
N SER A 97 -53.18 56.67 -70.01
CA SER A 97 -53.96 57.34 -71.06
C SER A 97 -53.92 58.85 -70.84
N VAL A 98 -53.69 59.62 -71.91
CA VAL A 98 -53.74 61.07 -71.88
C VAL A 98 -55.02 61.53 -72.56
N THR A 99 -55.84 62.29 -71.84
CA THR A 99 -57.07 62.91 -72.35
C THR A 99 -56.78 64.39 -72.62
N LEU A 100 -57.11 64.83 -73.84
CA LEU A 100 -57.10 66.23 -74.22
C LEU A 100 -58.38 66.89 -73.71
N GLY A 101 -58.28 68.02 -73.04
CA GLY A 101 -59.43 68.83 -72.65
C GLY A 101 -60.10 69.47 -73.86
N ASP A 102 -61.43 69.62 -73.81
CA ASP A 102 -62.25 70.25 -74.86
C ASP A 102 -61.77 71.67 -75.22
N GLU A 103 -61.07 72.34 -74.31
CA GLU A 103 -60.37 73.61 -74.51
C GLU A 103 -59.49 73.62 -75.78
N MET A 104 -58.93 72.47 -76.16
CA MET A 104 -58.10 72.32 -77.36
C MET A 104 -58.91 72.29 -78.66
N PHE A 105 -60.18 71.89 -78.59
CA PHE A 105 -61.11 71.82 -79.72
C PHE A 105 -61.97 73.09 -79.84
N ASP A 106 -62.10 73.87 -78.77
CA ASP A 106 -62.84 75.15 -78.73
C ASP A 106 -62.14 76.32 -79.44
N ARG A 107 -61.19 76.02 -80.34
CA ARG A 107 -60.88 76.96 -81.41
C ARG A 107 -62.04 76.99 -82.41
N LYS A 108 -63.13 77.65 -82.02
CA LYS A 108 -63.99 78.37 -82.95
C LYS A 108 -63.03 79.14 -83.86
N LYS A 109 -63.01 78.82 -85.15
CA LYS A 109 -62.28 79.55 -86.18
C LYS A 109 -62.86 80.97 -86.25
N ARG A 110 -62.45 81.82 -85.32
CA ARG A 110 -62.74 83.25 -85.32
C ARG A 110 -61.62 83.92 -86.10
N TRP A 111 -61.58 83.64 -87.40
CA TRP A 111 -60.80 84.37 -88.38
C TRP A 111 -61.69 84.71 -89.58
N GLU A 112 -62.82 85.36 -89.29
CA GLU A 112 -63.53 86.23 -90.24
C GLU A 112 -63.77 87.57 -89.53
N SER A 113 -62.71 88.20 -89.05
CA SER A 113 -62.65 89.54 -88.43
C SER A 113 -61.15 89.76 -88.19
N GLU A 114 -60.42 90.75 -88.66
CA GLU A 114 -60.68 92.03 -89.30
C GLU A 114 -59.59 92.16 -90.36
N ILE A 115 -59.92 92.52 -91.59
CA ILE A 115 -58.91 93.04 -92.52
C ILE A 115 -58.68 94.47 -92.04
N PRO A 116 -57.54 94.81 -91.40
CA PRO A 116 -57.24 96.19 -91.08
C PRO A 116 -56.83 96.86 -92.39
N ASP A 117 -57.81 97.53 -92.97
CA ASP A 117 -57.72 98.85 -93.55
C ASP A 117 -56.29 99.36 -93.88
N LYS A 118 -55.94 99.20 -95.16
CA LYS A 118 -55.35 100.25 -96.02
C LYS A 118 -54.32 101.21 -95.40
N GLY A 119 -53.33 100.70 -94.70
CA GLY A 119 -51.98 101.26 -94.82
C GLY A 119 -51.37 100.71 -96.10
N ARG A 120 -50.94 101.54 -97.05
CA ARG A 120 -50.19 101.10 -98.24
C ARG A 120 -48.85 100.49 -97.85
N PHE A 121 -48.86 99.30 -97.26
CA PHE A 121 -47.77 98.37 -97.43
C PHE A 121 -47.85 97.96 -98.90
N SER A 122 -46.88 98.40 -99.70
CA SER A 122 -46.72 97.85 -101.05
C SER A 122 -46.79 96.33 -100.93
N ARG A 123 -47.46 95.65 -101.85
CA ARG A 123 -47.48 94.17 -101.91
C ARG A 123 -46.09 93.57 -101.70
N THR A 124 -45.07 94.27 -102.20
CA THR A 124 -43.64 94.03 -102.00
C THR A 124 -43.17 94.01 -100.53
N ASN A 125 -43.64 94.92 -99.67
CA ASN A 125 -43.24 94.96 -98.25
C ASN A 125 -43.81 93.77 -97.47
N ILE A 126 -45.06 93.37 -97.75
CA ILE A 126 -45.66 92.17 -97.13
C ILE A 126 -44.94 90.91 -97.61
N ILE A 127 -44.63 90.83 -98.91
CA ILE A 127 -43.84 89.72 -99.45
C ILE A 127 -42.46 89.67 -98.79
N SER A 128 -41.77 90.82 -98.67
CA SER A 128 -40.45 90.90 -98.04
C SER A 128 -40.48 90.52 -96.55
N ASP A 129 -41.49 90.95 -95.80
CA ASP A 129 -41.69 90.56 -94.39
C ASP A 129 -41.98 89.05 -94.27
N LEU A 130 -42.84 88.49 -95.13
CA LEU A 130 -43.08 87.05 -95.17
C LEU A 130 -41.83 86.26 -95.58
N GLU A 131 -41.05 86.75 -96.54
CA GLU A 131 -39.79 86.15 -96.97
C GLU A 131 -38.74 86.20 -95.85
N GLU A 132 -38.64 87.31 -95.11
CA GLU A 132 -37.78 87.47 -93.93
C GLU A 132 -38.23 86.51 -92.81
N GLN A 133 -39.52 86.49 -92.45
CA GLN A 133 -40.05 85.54 -91.48
C GLN A 133 -39.81 84.09 -91.89
N ILE A 134 -40.01 83.73 -93.17
CA ILE A 134 -39.68 82.40 -93.69
C ILE A 134 -38.19 82.13 -93.54
N SER A 135 -37.33 83.10 -93.82
CA SER A 135 -35.87 82.97 -93.70
C SER A 135 -35.43 82.78 -92.24
N GLU A 136 -35.98 83.58 -91.32
CA GLU A 136 -35.74 83.46 -89.88
C GLU A 136 -36.23 82.12 -89.34
N LEU A 137 -37.48 81.74 -89.67
CA LEU A 137 -38.04 80.44 -89.29
C LEU A 137 -37.19 79.29 -89.83
N THR A 138 -36.72 79.39 -91.07
CA THR A 138 -35.84 78.38 -91.68
C THR A 138 -34.52 78.29 -90.92
N ALA A 139 -33.88 79.42 -90.61
CA ALA A 139 -32.64 79.45 -89.84
C ALA A 139 -32.79 78.87 -88.43
N ILE A 140 -33.91 79.16 -87.75
CA ILE A 140 -34.25 78.57 -86.44
C ILE A 140 -34.44 77.05 -86.57
N ILE A 141 -35.20 76.58 -87.56
CA ILE A 141 -35.43 75.14 -87.79
C ILE A 141 -34.10 74.41 -88.07
N GLU A 142 -33.25 74.99 -88.91
CA GLU A 142 -31.92 74.43 -89.19
C GLU A 142 -31.03 74.39 -87.95
N GLN A 143 -31.03 75.46 -87.15
CA GLN A 143 -30.28 75.51 -85.90
C GLN A 143 -30.79 74.46 -84.91
N MET A 144 -32.11 74.37 -84.71
CA MET A 144 -32.74 73.35 -83.88
C MET A 144 -32.39 71.93 -84.34
N ASN A 145 -32.35 71.68 -85.65
CA ASN A 145 -31.93 70.40 -86.19
C ASN A 145 -30.46 70.09 -85.90
N ARG A 146 -29.55 71.08 -86.05
CA ARG A 146 -28.13 70.93 -85.67
C ARG A 146 -27.97 70.64 -84.18
N ASP A 147 -28.72 71.34 -83.33
CA ASP A 147 -28.70 71.16 -81.88
C ASP A 147 -29.29 69.80 -81.47
N HIS A 148 -30.36 69.35 -82.12
CA HIS A 148 -30.91 68.02 -81.89
C HIS A 148 -29.91 66.91 -82.25
N GLN A 149 -29.24 67.04 -83.40
CA GLN A 149 -28.21 66.09 -83.82
C GLN A 149 -27.01 66.09 -82.87
N SER A 150 -26.56 67.26 -82.41
CA SER A 150 -25.45 67.37 -81.46
C SER A 150 -25.83 66.76 -80.11
N ALA A 151 -27.04 67.01 -79.60
CA ALA A 151 -27.56 66.42 -78.38
C ALA A 151 -27.71 64.89 -78.49
N GLN A 152 -28.22 64.37 -79.62
CA GLN A 152 -28.33 62.93 -79.85
C GLN A 152 -26.95 62.26 -79.87
N LYS A 153 -25.96 62.90 -80.48
CA LYS A 153 -24.58 62.41 -80.51
C LYS A 153 -23.94 62.42 -79.11
N LEU A 154 -24.13 63.50 -78.35
CA LEU A 154 -23.68 63.60 -76.96
C LEU A 154 -24.31 62.51 -76.09
N LEU A 155 -25.64 62.33 -76.19
CA LEU A 155 -26.35 61.30 -75.45
C LEU A 155 -25.86 59.89 -75.83
N SER A 156 -25.63 59.61 -77.12
CA SER A 156 -25.06 58.34 -77.57
C SER A 156 -23.69 58.11 -76.92
N SER A 157 -22.81 59.12 -76.94
CA SER A 157 -21.48 58.99 -76.32
C SER A 157 -21.53 58.80 -74.81
N GLU A 158 -22.48 59.45 -74.11
CA GLU A 158 -22.69 59.23 -72.68
C GLU A 158 -23.22 57.82 -72.38
N MET A 159 -24.14 57.32 -73.21
CA MET A 159 -24.64 55.95 -73.08
C MET A 159 -23.53 54.91 -73.31
N ASP A 160 -22.66 55.14 -74.29
CA ASP A 160 -21.49 54.28 -74.56
C ASP A 160 -20.52 54.29 -73.36
N LEU A 161 -20.23 55.48 -72.80
CA LEU A 161 -19.38 55.63 -71.62
C LEU A 161 -19.98 54.90 -70.41
N ARG A 162 -21.26 55.09 -70.13
CA ARG A 162 -21.96 54.37 -69.05
C ARG A 162 -21.96 52.85 -69.27
N CYS A 163 -22.11 52.40 -70.51
CA CYS A 163 -22.02 50.98 -70.84
C CYS A 163 -20.61 50.42 -70.61
N ALA A 164 -19.56 51.18 -70.94
CA ALA A 164 -18.17 50.79 -70.68
C ALA A 164 -17.87 50.76 -69.18
N GLU A 165 -18.27 51.78 -68.43
CA GLU A 165 -18.13 51.84 -66.96
C GLU A 165 -18.86 50.68 -66.29
N MET A 166 -20.09 50.38 -66.70
CA MET A 166 -20.87 49.26 -66.15
C MET A 166 -20.16 47.93 -66.40
N LYS A 167 -19.65 47.69 -67.62
CA LYS A 167 -18.87 46.47 -67.95
C LYS A 167 -17.62 46.36 -67.10
N GLN A 168 -16.84 47.43 -66.99
CA GLN A 168 -15.62 47.45 -66.18
C GLN A 168 -15.93 47.20 -64.69
N ASN A 169 -17.01 47.76 -64.17
CA ASN A 169 -17.47 47.50 -62.80
C ASN A 169 -17.82 46.02 -62.59
N PHE A 170 -18.53 45.39 -63.54
CA PHE A 170 -18.81 43.95 -63.46
C PHE A 170 -17.55 43.10 -63.52
N GLU A 171 -16.60 43.44 -64.40
CA GLU A 171 -15.32 42.74 -64.50
C GLU A 171 -14.49 42.87 -63.22
N ASN A 172 -14.39 44.09 -62.66
CA ASN A 172 -13.70 44.34 -61.41
C ASN A 172 -14.33 43.58 -60.25
N LYS A 173 -15.66 43.63 -60.07
CA LYS A 173 -16.37 42.88 -59.02
C LYS A 173 -16.19 41.38 -59.17
N ASN A 174 -16.19 40.87 -60.40
CA ASN A 174 -15.96 39.45 -60.67
C ASN A 174 -14.52 39.03 -60.36
N ARG A 175 -13.53 39.89 -60.63
CA ARG A 175 -12.14 39.66 -60.24
C ARG A 175 -11.99 39.63 -58.72
N GLU A 176 -12.49 40.66 -58.04
CA GLU A 176 -12.46 40.76 -56.57
C GLU A 176 -13.13 39.56 -55.90
N LEU A 177 -14.29 39.12 -56.42
CA LEU A 177 -14.99 37.95 -55.90
C LEU A 177 -14.17 36.66 -56.05
N LYS A 178 -13.47 36.48 -57.18
CA LYS A 178 -12.62 35.32 -57.41
C LYS A 178 -11.39 35.32 -56.49
N GLU A 179 -10.76 36.47 -56.33
CA GLU A 179 -9.60 36.66 -55.44
C GLU A 179 -10.00 36.41 -53.98
N ALA A 180 -11.14 36.94 -53.53
CA ALA A 180 -11.66 36.70 -52.18
C ALA A 180 -11.96 35.21 -51.96
N HIS A 181 -12.62 34.55 -52.91
CA HIS A 181 -12.92 33.12 -52.83
C HIS A 181 -11.65 32.25 -52.80
N GLU A 182 -10.63 32.58 -53.60
CA GLU A 182 -9.34 31.90 -53.58
C GLU A 182 -8.63 32.09 -52.24
N ALA A 183 -8.66 33.30 -51.68
CA ALA A 183 -8.12 33.59 -50.36
C ALA A 183 -8.85 32.79 -49.24
N GLU A 184 -10.18 32.75 -49.26
CA GLU A 184 -10.99 31.98 -48.31
C GLU A 184 -10.69 30.47 -48.38
N LEU A 185 -10.56 29.91 -49.60
CA LEU A 185 -10.21 28.51 -49.79
C LEU A 185 -8.79 28.20 -49.28
N SER A 186 -7.83 29.07 -49.56
CA SER A 186 -6.45 28.94 -49.06
C SER A 186 -6.40 29.02 -47.53
N GLU A 187 -7.13 29.95 -46.93
CA GLU A 187 -7.24 30.08 -45.48
C GLU A 187 -7.88 28.83 -44.86
N LEU A 188 -8.99 28.34 -45.42
CA LEU A 188 -9.67 27.15 -44.94
C LEU A 188 -8.79 25.90 -45.06
N GLU A 189 -8.05 25.74 -46.16
CA GLU A 189 -7.11 24.64 -46.35
C GLU A 189 -5.97 24.68 -45.33
N ASN A 190 -5.41 25.86 -45.08
CA ASN A 190 -4.36 26.06 -44.10
C ASN A 190 -4.85 25.78 -42.67
N ASN A 191 -6.05 26.26 -42.33
CA ASN A 191 -6.70 25.99 -41.04
C ASN A 191 -6.97 24.48 -40.86
N TYR A 192 -7.47 23.80 -41.89
CA TYR A 192 -7.67 22.36 -41.85
C TYR A 192 -6.35 21.59 -41.66
N LYS A 193 -5.29 21.97 -42.40
CA LYS A 193 -3.95 21.38 -42.24
C LYS A 193 -3.38 21.60 -40.83
N ALA A 194 -3.58 22.78 -40.26
CA ALA A 194 -3.16 23.10 -38.89
C ALA A 194 -3.93 22.25 -37.86
N ALA A 195 -5.26 22.19 -37.96
CA ALA A 195 -6.11 21.39 -37.10
C ALA A 195 -5.77 19.90 -37.17
N LEU A 196 -5.54 19.37 -38.38
CA LEU A 196 -5.14 17.98 -38.58
C LEU A 196 -3.78 17.66 -37.92
N LYS A 197 -2.81 18.59 -38.00
CA LYS A 197 -1.52 18.43 -37.32
C LYS A 197 -1.68 18.47 -35.80
N ALA A 198 -2.47 19.39 -35.27
CA ALA A 198 -2.76 19.49 -33.84
C ALA A 198 -3.44 18.22 -33.30
N GLU A 199 -4.44 17.70 -34.02
CA GLU A 199 -5.14 16.47 -33.64
C GLU A 199 -4.21 15.26 -33.67
N LYS A 200 -3.33 15.15 -34.68
CA LYS A 200 -2.32 14.08 -34.72
C LYS A 200 -1.36 14.14 -33.53
N LEU A 201 -0.92 15.34 -33.12
CA LEU A 201 -0.07 15.51 -31.94
C LEU A 201 -0.82 15.15 -30.65
N ALA A 202 -2.07 15.60 -30.49
CA ALA A 202 -2.90 15.27 -29.34
C ALA A 202 -3.17 13.75 -29.24
N ALA A 203 -3.45 13.09 -30.36
CA ALA A 203 -3.64 11.64 -30.42
C ALA A 203 -2.35 10.88 -30.07
N GLN A 204 -1.20 11.36 -30.56
CA GLN A 204 0.11 10.78 -30.24
C GLN A 204 0.45 10.93 -28.75
N GLU A 205 0.22 12.10 -28.16
CA GLU A 205 0.41 12.34 -26.73
C GLU A 205 -0.45 11.39 -25.88
N LYS A 206 -1.73 11.22 -26.25
CA LYS A 206 -2.65 10.29 -25.58
C LYS A 206 -2.19 8.84 -25.70
N LEU A 207 -1.63 8.42 -26.83
CA LEU A 207 -1.06 7.08 -26.99
C LEU A 207 0.15 6.87 -26.07
N GLU A 208 1.00 7.88 -25.91
CA GLU A 208 2.14 7.82 -25.01
C GLU A 208 1.73 7.77 -23.53
N GLU A 209 0.71 8.53 -23.14
CA GLU A 209 0.10 8.49 -21.81
C GLU A 209 -0.49 7.10 -21.50
N MET A 210 -1.34 6.57 -22.38
CA MET A 210 -1.88 5.22 -22.26
C MET A 210 -0.76 4.16 -22.21
N GLY A 211 0.33 4.37 -22.95
CA GLY A 211 1.51 3.52 -22.91
C GLY A 211 2.22 3.52 -21.55
N LYS A 212 2.27 4.68 -20.86
CA LYS A 212 2.80 4.81 -19.49
C LYS A 212 1.86 4.14 -18.48
N GLU A 213 0.56 4.37 -18.58
CA GLU A 213 -0.45 3.74 -17.72
C GLU A 213 -0.43 2.21 -17.84
N TYR A 214 -0.35 1.69 -19.06
CA TYR A 214 -0.25 0.25 -19.29
C TYR A 214 1.02 -0.34 -18.66
N LYS A 215 2.17 0.34 -18.79
CA LYS A 215 3.42 -0.08 -18.13
C LYS A 215 3.28 -0.07 -16.60
N TYR A 216 2.67 0.98 -16.04
CA TYR A 216 2.39 1.08 -14.62
C TYR A 216 1.50 -0.07 -14.14
N LEU A 217 0.38 -0.31 -14.82
CA LEU A 217 -0.54 -1.39 -14.50
C LEU A 217 0.13 -2.76 -14.59
N LYS A 218 0.93 -2.99 -15.63
CA LYS A 218 1.73 -4.22 -15.79
C LYS A 218 2.70 -4.42 -14.63
N ASN A 219 3.34 -3.35 -14.15
CA ASN A 219 4.21 -3.41 -12.98
C ASN A 219 3.42 -3.71 -11.70
N MET A 220 2.25 -3.09 -11.53
CA MET A 220 1.36 -3.37 -10.40
C MET A 220 0.87 -4.83 -10.39
N PHE A 221 0.56 -5.41 -11.55
CA PHE A 221 0.22 -6.82 -11.64
C PHE A 221 1.39 -7.73 -11.28
N ARG A 222 2.61 -7.40 -11.71
CA ARG A 222 3.81 -8.18 -11.36
C ARG A 222 4.06 -8.16 -9.86
N THR A 223 4.05 -6.98 -9.24
CA THR A 223 4.21 -6.84 -7.78
C THR A 223 3.12 -7.58 -7.00
N TYR A 224 1.88 -7.58 -7.49
CA TYR A 224 0.82 -8.39 -6.92
C TYR A 224 1.09 -9.90 -7.06
N GLN A 225 1.53 -10.37 -8.23
CA GLN A 225 1.91 -11.77 -8.43
C GLN A 225 3.03 -12.21 -7.50
N ASP A 226 4.07 -11.37 -7.35
CA ASP A 226 5.20 -11.63 -6.45
C ASP A 226 4.71 -11.68 -4.99
N SER A 227 3.85 -10.74 -4.58
CA SER A 227 3.24 -10.75 -3.24
C SER A 227 2.42 -12.01 -2.97
N ILE A 228 1.68 -12.53 -3.96
CA ILE A 228 0.93 -13.78 -3.82
C ILE A 228 1.88 -14.97 -3.72
N TYR A 229 2.96 -14.98 -4.48
CA TYR A 229 3.98 -16.03 -4.40
C TYR A 229 4.62 -16.07 -3.01
N ASP A 230 5.03 -14.92 -2.48
CA ASP A 230 5.61 -14.81 -1.14
C ASP A 230 4.63 -15.25 -0.04
N GLU A 231 3.35 -14.86 -0.15
CA GLU A 231 2.31 -15.28 0.80
C GLU A 231 2.12 -16.81 0.78
N MET A 232 2.16 -17.42 -0.41
CA MET A 232 2.03 -18.87 -0.58
C MET A 232 3.25 -19.61 -0.04
N GLU A 233 4.46 -19.10 -0.27
CA GLU A 233 5.71 -19.68 0.26
C GLU A 233 5.76 -19.60 1.79
N GLU A 234 5.32 -18.49 2.38
CA GLU A 234 5.22 -18.33 3.83
C GLU A 234 4.21 -19.34 4.44
N LYS A 235 3.04 -19.48 3.81
CA LYS A 235 2.03 -20.48 4.21
C LYS A 235 2.57 -21.90 4.11
N TRP A 236 3.28 -22.22 3.03
CA TRP A 236 3.91 -23.54 2.84
C TRP A 236 4.97 -23.81 3.91
N SER A 237 5.81 -22.82 4.20
CA SER A 237 6.83 -22.89 5.24
C SER A 237 6.23 -23.08 6.64
N LYS A 238 5.16 -22.36 6.97
CA LYS A 238 4.41 -22.52 8.23
C LYS A 238 3.80 -23.92 8.34
N GLN A 239 3.18 -24.43 7.28
CA GLN A 239 2.60 -25.77 7.25
C GLN A 239 3.67 -26.85 7.41
N LYS A 240 4.80 -26.71 6.72
CA LYS A 240 5.95 -27.61 6.84
C LYS A 240 6.54 -27.61 8.26
N ALA A 241 6.65 -26.44 8.89
CA ALA A 241 7.11 -26.33 10.27
C ALA A 241 6.12 -26.97 11.26
N LYS A 242 4.82 -26.80 11.03
CA LYS A 242 3.77 -27.45 11.82
C LYS A 242 3.86 -28.97 11.71
N TRP A 243 3.95 -29.52 10.50
CA TRP A 243 4.12 -30.96 10.30
C TRP A 243 5.38 -31.51 10.98
N LYS A 244 6.51 -30.80 10.93
CA LYS A 244 7.72 -31.22 11.65
C LYS A 244 7.52 -31.25 13.16
N LYS A 245 6.78 -30.29 13.73
CA LYS A 245 6.46 -30.27 15.17
C LYS A 245 5.54 -31.42 15.55
N ASP A 246 4.47 -31.63 14.77
CA ASP A 246 3.50 -32.69 14.98
C ASP A 246 4.18 -34.06 14.86
N GLU A 247 5.04 -34.26 13.85
CA GLU A 247 5.83 -35.49 13.68
C GLU A 247 6.77 -35.74 14.87
N LYS A 248 7.48 -34.70 15.36
CA LYS A 248 8.35 -34.81 16.54
C LYS A 248 7.54 -35.21 17.78
N PHE A 249 6.38 -34.58 17.97
CA PHE A 249 5.49 -34.86 19.10
C PHE A 249 4.97 -36.31 19.05
N GLU A 250 4.54 -36.79 17.88
CA GLU A 250 4.09 -38.17 17.72
C GLU A 250 5.22 -39.19 17.97
N ARG A 251 6.43 -38.92 17.45
CA ARG A 251 7.61 -39.75 17.73
C ARG A 251 7.92 -39.80 19.23
N GLU A 252 7.85 -38.67 19.93
CA GLU A 252 8.07 -38.58 21.37
C GLU A 252 6.99 -39.33 22.17
N ASN A 253 5.72 -39.20 21.76
CA ASN A 253 4.60 -39.92 22.39
C ASN A 253 4.75 -41.45 22.24
N ILE A 254 5.15 -41.93 21.06
CA ILE A 254 5.42 -43.36 20.82
C ILE A 254 6.57 -43.85 21.70
N LEU A 255 7.68 -43.10 21.75
CA LEU A 255 8.83 -43.45 22.60
C LEU A 255 8.46 -43.45 24.09
N LEU A 256 7.64 -42.50 24.53
CA LEU A 256 7.16 -42.44 25.90
C LEU A 256 6.26 -43.63 26.23
N GLN A 257 5.37 -44.02 25.33
CA GLN A 257 4.54 -45.22 25.49
C GLN A 257 5.40 -46.48 25.55
N GLN A 258 6.40 -46.61 24.67
CA GLN A 258 7.34 -47.74 24.68
C GLN A 258 8.13 -47.78 25.99
N LYS A 259 8.68 -46.64 26.43
CA LYS A 259 9.36 -46.51 27.72
C LYS A 259 8.45 -46.96 28.87
N LYS A 260 7.21 -46.48 28.91
CA LYS A 260 6.22 -46.87 29.94
C LYS A 260 5.94 -48.37 29.93
N LYS A 261 5.83 -49.00 28.76
CA LYS A 261 5.65 -50.46 28.63
C LYS A 261 6.87 -51.22 29.15
N MET A 262 8.07 -50.79 28.78
CA MET A 262 9.33 -51.39 29.24
C MET A 262 9.50 -51.25 30.75
N THR A 263 9.25 -50.06 31.31
CA THR A 263 9.31 -49.81 32.76
C THR A 263 8.35 -50.71 33.52
N LYS A 264 7.09 -50.83 33.06
CA LYS A 264 6.13 -51.76 33.69
C LYS A 264 6.57 -53.23 33.63
N LYS A 265 7.17 -53.66 32.51
CA LYS A 265 7.68 -55.02 32.35
C LYS A 265 8.83 -55.28 33.32
N PHE A 266 9.76 -54.34 33.40
CA PHE A 266 10.88 -54.39 34.33
C PHE A 266 10.42 -54.39 35.80
N GLU A 267 9.45 -53.56 36.17
CA GLU A 267 8.87 -53.55 37.54
C GLU A 267 8.18 -54.87 37.87
N MET A 268 7.46 -55.49 36.92
CA MET A 268 6.85 -56.80 37.10
C MET A 268 7.92 -57.89 37.27
N GLU A 269 8.93 -57.93 36.39
CA GLU A 269 10.03 -58.90 36.45
C GLU A 269 10.83 -58.76 37.76
N SER A 270 11.15 -57.52 38.17
CA SER A 270 11.79 -57.23 39.47
C SER A 270 10.94 -57.72 40.64
N GLY A 271 9.62 -57.48 40.62
CA GLY A 271 8.73 -57.93 41.68
C GLY A 271 8.55 -59.46 41.73
N GLU A 272 8.60 -60.14 40.59
CA GLU A 272 8.60 -61.61 40.52
C GLU A 272 9.93 -62.20 41.02
N GLU A 273 11.06 -61.57 40.69
CA GLU A 273 12.37 -61.99 41.17
C GLU A 273 12.53 -61.75 42.67
N ASP A 274 12.08 -60.61 43.18
CA ASP A 274 12.02 -60.32 44.62
C ASP A 274 11.15 -61.33 45.36
N LYS A 275 9.97 -61.71 44.81
CA LYS A 275 9.13 -62.77 45.38
C LYS A 275 9.85 -64.11 45.39
N LYS A 276 10.52 -64.48 44.29
CA LYS A 276 11.28 -65.74 44.20
C LYS A 276 12.45 -65.78 45.17
N ILE A 277 13.16 -64.67 45.33
CA ILE A 277 14.22 -64.52 46.34
C ILE A 277 13.63 -64.66 47.74
N ASN A 278 12.52 -63.96 48.02
CA ASN A 278 11.87 -64.02 49.32
C ASN A 278 11.37 -65.43 49.66
N GLU A 279 10.73 -66.13 48.72
CA GLU A 279 10.32 -67.53 48.86
C GLU A 279 11.52 -68.46 49.08
N SER A 280 12.63 -68.24 48.35
CA SER A 280 13.87 -69.01 48.52
C SER A 280 14.51 -68.76 49.89
N CYS A 281 14.57 -67.51 50.34
CA CYS A 281 15.04 -67.14 51.68
C CYS A 281 14.16 -67.78 52.76
N SER A 282 12.82 -67.69 52.65
CA SER A 282 11.90 -68.33 53.59
C SER A 282 12.09 -69.85 53.62
N ALA A 283 12.25 -70.50 52.47
CA ALA A 283 12.51 -71.94 52.41
C ALA A 283 13.84 -72.31 53.11
N VAL A 284 14.90 -71.52 52.91
CA VAL A 284 16.18 -71.72 53.62
C VAL A 284 16.02 -71.52 55.12
N PHE A 285 15.25 -70.52 55.56
CA PHE A 285 14.99 -70.30 56.98
C PHE A 285 14.19 -71.45 57.63
N GLU A 286 13.14 -71.93 56.97
CA GLU A 286 12.36 -73.08 57.46
C GLU A 286 13.21 -74.35 57.50
N ASN A 287 14.03 -74.61 56.47
CA ASN A 287 14.97 -75.74 56.46
C ASN A 287 15.96 -75.64 57.63
N PHE A 288 16.50 -74.46 57.92
CA PHE A 288 17.40 -74.26 59.05
C PHE A 288 16.72 -74.51 60.40
N ILE A 289 15.46 -74.07 60.56
CA ILE A 289 14.67 -74.34 61.77
C ILE A 289 14.48 -75.85 61.95
N GLN A 290 14.09 -76.56 60.89
CA GLN A 290 13.90 -78.01 60.91
C GLN A 290 15.20 -78.76 61.24
N GLU A 291 16.31 -78.42 60.58
CA GLU A 291 17.63 -79.01 60.85
C GLU A 291 18.07 -78.78 62.31
N LYS A 292 17.84 -77.58 62.84
CA LYS A 292 18.14 -77.27 64.25
C LYS A 292 17.29 -78.11 65.20
N GLU A 293 16.00 -78.28 64.92
CA GLU A 293 15.11 -79.13 65.72
C GLU A 293 15.52 -80.61 65.67
N GLU A 294 15.91 -81.11 64.50
CA GLU A 294 16.42 -82.47 64.34
C GLU A 294 17.73 -82.67 65.10
N LEU A 295 18.66 -81.73 64.99
CA LEU A 295 19.92 -81.75 65.74
C LEU A 295 19.68 -81.74 67.26
N LEU A 296 18.70 -80.95 67.72
CA LEU A 296 18.33 -80.90 69.14
C LEU A 296 17.74 -82.23 69.62
N LYS A 297 16.86 -82.85 68.83
CA LYS A 297 16.30 -84.19 69.13
C LYS A 297 17.40 -85.24 69.17
N GLN A 298 18.35 -85.20 68.24
CA GLN A 298 19.49 -86.11 68.22
C GLN A 298 20.37 -85.93 69.47
N HIS A 299 20.73 -84.69 69.81
CA HIS A 299 21.53 -84.40 70.99
C HIS A 299 20.87 -84.87 72.30
N GLN A 300 19.55 -84.70 72.43
CA GLN A 300 18.81 -85.21 73.58
C GLN A 300 18.87 -86.74 73.67
N SER A 301 18.72 -87.43 72.54
CA SER A 301 18.88 -88.89 72.47
C SER A 301 20.29 -89.33 72.88
N ASP A 302 21.33 -88.70 72.34
CA ASP A 302 22.72 -89.03 72.64
C ASP A 302 23.06 -88.76 74.12
N THR A 303 22.51 -87.69 74.69
CA THR A 303 22.69 -87.35 76.11
C THR A 303 22.11 -88.42 77.03
N LEU A 304 20.92 -88.95 76.71
CA LEU A 304 20.31 -90.06 77.46
C LEU A 304 21.15 -91.33 77.38
N GLN A 305 21.70 -91.66 76.20
CA GLN A 305 22.59 -92.81 76.04
C GLN A 305 23.88 -92.67 76.86
N LEU A 306 24.46 -91.47 76.91
CA LEU A 306 25.66 -91.20 77.72
C LEU A 306 25.39 -91.31 79.22
N GLU A 307 24.22 -90.89 79.69
CA GLU A 307 23.86 -90.98 81.11
C GLU A 307 23.62 -92.44 81.55
N GLU A 308 23.08 -93.28 80.68
CA GLU A 308 23.01 -94.73 80.91
C GLU A 308 24.40 -95.35 81.03
N LEU A 309 25.32 -95.05 80.11
CA LEU A 309 26.69 -95.56 80.15
C LEU A 309 27.44 -95.14 81.44
N ARG A 310 27.17 -93.91 81.90
CA ARG A 310 27.79 -93.34 83.12
C ARG A 310 27.40 -94.10 84.39
N LYS A 311 26.18 -94.64 84.51
CA LYS A 311 25.74 -95.39 85.69
C LYS A 311 26.42 -96.76 85.86
N THR A 312 27.04 -97.31 84.82
CA THR A 312 27.59 -98.67 84.84
C THR A 312 29.03 -98.84 85.38
N LYS A 313 29.74 -97.79 85.79
CA LYS A 313 31.13 -97.93 86.30
C LYS A 313 31.45 -96.92 87.40
N GLU A 314 31.32 -97.31 88.67
CA GLU A 314 31.74 -96.48 89.81
C GLU A 314 32.88 -97.13 90.62
N VAL A 315 34.05 -96.48 90.65
CA VAL A 315 35.16 -96.80 91.57
C VAL A 315 35.49 -95.54 92.40
N PRO A 316 35.25 -95.54 93.72
CA PRO A 316 35.21 -94.31 94.54
C PRO A 316 36.51 -93.53 94.83
N TRP A 317 37.73 -94.04 94.63
CA TRP A 317 38.94 -93.25 94.96
C TRP A 317 39.35 -92.21 93.90
N ARG A 318 38.61 -92.08 92.78
CA ARG A 318 38.76 -90.92 91.88
C ARG A 318 38.18 -89.62 92.49
N ARG A 319 37.36 -89.71 93.54
CA ARG A 319 36.55 -88.58 94.03
C ARG A 319 37.41 -87.41 94.55
N ASP A 320 38.49 -87.67 95.27
CA ASP A 320 39.33 -86.58 95.84
C ASP A 320 40.24 -85.91 94.81
N GLN A 321 40.70 -86.65 93.79
CA GLN A 321 41.43 -86.07 92.67
C GLN A 321 40.49 -85.25 91.76
N ILE A 322 39.27 -85.75 91.54
CA ILE A 322 38.22 -85.02 90.83
C ILE A 322 37.91 -83.73 91.57
N ASN A 323 37.77 -83.74 92.91
CA ASN A 323 37.43 -82.53 93.68
C ASN A 323 38.47 -81.42 93.56
N ARG A 324 39.78 -81.74 93.60
CA ARG A 324 40.83 -80.73 93.37
C ARG A 324 40.78 -80.18 91.95
N HIS A 325 40.58 -81.05 90.97
CA HIS A 325 40.46 -80.63 89.57
C HIS A 325 39.17 -79.84 89.31
N TRP A 326 38.08 -80.17 90.01
CA TRP A 326 36.80 -79.45 89.95
C TRP A 326 36.94 -78.05 90.50
N HIS A 327 37.68 -77.87 91.60
CA HIS A 327 37.99 -76.54 92.12
C HIS A 327 38.82 -75.72 91.15
N ASP A 328 39.82 -76.34 90.51
CA ASP A 328 40.68 -75.69 89.51
C ASP A 328 39.88 -75.30 88.24
N VAL A 329 38.99 -76.18 87.77
CA VAL A 329 38.09 -75.94 86.63
C VAL A 329 37.04 -74.89 86.97
N LEU A 330 36.46 -74.92 88.17
CA LEU A 330 35.56 -73.86 88.65
C LEU A 330 36.27 -72.52 88.71
N GLN A 331 37.53 -72.49 89.17
CA GLN A 331 38.31 -71.26 89.25
C GLN A 331 38.67 -70.75 87.85
N GLN A 332 38.95 -71.64 86.89
CA GLN A 332 39.12 -71.30 85.48
C GLN A 332 37.81 -70.83 84.83
N LEU A 333 36.67 -71.44 85.13
CA LEU A 333 35.35 -71.01 84.65
C LEU A 333 34.98 -69.64 85.22
N LEU A 334 35.23 -69.41 86.50
CA LEU A 334 35.00 -68.10 87.12
C LEU A 334 35.91 -67.03 86.49
N LEU A 335 37.18 -67.36 86.23
CA LEU A 335 38.12 -66.47 85.55
C LEU A 335 37.68 -66.19 84.09
N MET A 336 37.24 -67.23 83.37
CA MET A 336 36.73 -67.11 82.00
C MET A 336 35.48 -66.25 81.95
N GLN A 337 34.56 -66.42 82.90
CA GLN A 337 33.34 -65.62 82.97
C GLN A 337 33.64 -64.15 83.27
N VAL A 338 34.53 -63.86 84.22
CA VAL A 338 35.00 -62.49 84.48
C VAL A 338 35.68 -61.89 83.24
N MET A 339 36.51 -62.66 82.54
CA MET A 339 37.12 -62.21 81.28
C MET A 339 36.09 -61.95 80.18
N GLN A 340 35.04 -62.76 80.09
CA GLN A 340 34.02 -62.62 79.06
C GLN A 340 33.08 -61.45 79.32
N GLU A 341 32.75 -61.21 80.59
CA GLU A 341 32.03 -60.01 81.03
C GLU A 341 32.86 -58.74 80.75
N GLU A 342 34.16 -58.77 81.04
CA GLU A 342 35.10 -57.68 80.73
C GLU A 342 35.23 -57.43 79.22
N LEU A 343 35.37 -58.49 78.41
CA LEU A 343 35.39 -58.39 76.95
C LEU A 343 34.09 -57.80 76.41
N HIS A 344 32.95 -58.19 76.97
CA HIS A 344 31.65 -57.66 76.58
C HIS A 344 31.51 -56.17 76.95
N ALA A 345 31.95 -55.78 78.15
CA ALA A 345 31.98 -54.37 78.57
C ALA A 345 32.87 -53.54 77.63
N GLN A 346 34.05 -54.05 77.25
CA GLN A 346 34.94 -53.40 76.29
C GLN A 346 34.31 -53.29 74.89
N ALA A 347 33.58 -54.31 74.43
CA ALA A 347 32.88 -54.28 73.15
C ALA A 347 31.79 -53.19 73.10
N LEU A 348 31.01 -53.03 74.18
CA LEU A 348 30.01 -51.96 74.28
C LEU A 348 30.65 -50.57 74.29
N ILE A 349 31.78 -50.41 74.99
CA ILE A 349 32.56 -49.16 74.96
C ILE A 349 33.04 -48.88 73.53
N LEU A 350 33.59 -49.88 72.84
CA LEU A 350 34.07 -49.75 71.46
C LEU A 350 32.93 -49.39 70.49
N GLU A 351 31.77 -50.01 70.62
CA GLU A 351 30.57 -49.71 69.83
C GLU A 351 30.08 -48.27 70.07
N SER A 352 30.04 -47.82 71.33
CA SER A 352 29.70 -46.44 71.67
C SER A 352 30.70 -45.43 71.11
N LEU A 353 32.00 -45.76 71.10
CA LEU A 353 33.03 -44.93 70.49
C LEU A 353 32.91 -44.89 68.97
N ASN A 354 32.64 -46.03 68.34
CA ASN A 354 32.50 -46.12 66.88
C ASN A 354 31.26 -45.39 66.37
N THR A 355 30.14 -45.49 67.08
CA THR A 355 28.91 -44.72 66.77
C THR A 355 29.13 -43.22 66.95
N ASN A 356 29.83 -42.80 68.01
CA ASN A 356 30.23 -41.40 68.20
C ASN A 356 31.19 -40.92 67.11
N LEU A 357 32.16 -41.74 66.69
CA LEU A 357 33.09 -41.44 65.60
C LEU A 357 32.32 -41.22 64.30
N TYR A 358 31.38 -42.12 63.97
CA TYR A 358 30.56 -42.01 62.77
C TYR A 358 29.71 -40.72 62.78
N TYR A 359 29.05 -40.42 63.90
CA TYR A 359 28.27 -39.19 64.06
C TYR A 359 29.15 -37.94 63.90
N THR A 360 30.32 -37.93 64.53
CA THR A 360 31.30 -36.83 64.45
C THR A 360 31.81 -36.65 63.01
N GLN A 361 32.04 -37.74 62.28
CA GLN A 361 32.48 -37.68 60.89
C GLN A 361 31.41 -37.12 59.94
N LEU A 362 30.14 -37.43 60.21
CA LEU A 362 29.01 -36.88 59.46
C LEU A 362 28.87 -35.37 59.71
N GLU A 363 28.93 -34.94 60.97
CA GLU A 363 28.93 -33.51 61.33
C GLU A 363 30.13 -32.77 60.73
N LEU A 364 31.32 -33.36 60.77
CA LEU A 364 32.51 -32.79 60.13
C LEU A 364 32.33 -32.61 58.62
N GLN A 365 31.66 -33.54 57.93
CA GLN A 365 31.35 -33.37 56.50
C GLN A 365 30.36 -32.24 56.24
N LYS A 366 29.32 -32.11 57.07
CA LYS A 366 28.36 -31.00 56.96
C LYS A 366 29.05 -29.66 57.17
N GLU A 367 29.84 -29.53 58.23
CA GLU A 367 30.63 -28.32 58.50
C GLU A 367 31.63 -28.03 57.38
N LYS A 368 32.31 -29.06 56.84
CA LYS A 368 33.20 -28.89 55.68
C LYS A 368 32.45 -28.34 54.45
N ALA A 369 31.22 -28.78 54.20
CA ALA A 369 30.41 -28.26 53.11
C ALA A 369 29.98 -26.81 53.37
N ILE A 370 29.62 -26.46 54.61
CA ILE A 370 29.30 -25.08 55.02
C ILE A 370 30.51 -24.16 54.85
N VAL A 371 31.67 -24.56 55.36
CA VAL A 371 32.94 -23.82 55.22
C VAL A 371 33.31 -23.66 53.74
N GLY A 372 33.20 -24.71 52.92
CA GLY A 372 33.47 -24.61 51.49
C GLY A 372 32.52 -23.66 50.74
N ASN A 373 31.26 -23.57 51.18
CA ASN A 373 30.30 -22.60 50.64
C ASN A 373 30.63 -21.16 51.07
N LEU A 374 31.00 -20.96 52.34
CA LEU A 374 31.46 -19.68 52.85
C LEU A 374 32.76 -19.22 52.17
N GLU A 375 33.70 -20.13 51.93
CA GLU A 375 34.95 -19.85 51.20
C GLU A 375 34.68 -19.40 49.77
N LYS A 376 33.81 -20.10 49.03
CA LYS A 376 33.39 -19.69 47.68
C LYS A 376 32.69 -18.34 47.69
N MET A 377 31.83 -18.08 48.68
CA MET A 377 31.17 -16.79 48.86
C MET A 377 32.21 -15.69 49.12
N LEU A 378 33.21 -15.96 49.97
CA LEU A 378 34.29 -15.03 50.29
C LEU A 378 35.18 -14.75 49.07
N GLN A 379 35.55 -15.78 48.31
CA GLN A 379 36.30 -15.63 47.04
C GLN A 379 35.51 -14.80 46.02
N THR A 380 34.20 -15.05 45.89
CA THR A 380 33.33 -14.26 45.01
C THR A 380 33.29 -12.80 45.47
N LYS A 381 33.16 -12.55 46.78
CA LYS A 381 33.18 -11.20 47.34
C LYS A 381 34.52 -10.51 47.15
N PHE A 382 35.63 -11.22 47.31
CA PHE A 382 36.97 -10.69 47.03
C PHE A 382 37.12 -10.31 45.56
N ALA A 383 36.74 -11.19 44.62
CA ALA A 383 36.78 -10.90 43.19
C ALA A 383 35.89 -9.70 42.81
N GLU A 384 34.67 -9.61 43.37
CA GLU A 384 33.78 -8.45 43.21
C GLU A 384 34.44 -7.15 43.72
N THR A 385 35.08 -7.19 44.88
CA THR A 385 35.77 -6.00 45.43
C THR A 385 37.02 -5.65 44.64
N GLU A 386 37.79 -6.64 44.19
CA GLU A 386 39.00 -6.45 43.38
C GLU A 386 38.65 -5.79 42.05
N GLU A 387 37.61 -6.26 41.35
CA GLU A 387 37.13 -5.62 40.12
C GLU A 387 36.60 -4.20 40.36
N LYS A 388 35.91 -3.93 41.48
CA LYS A 388 35.51 -2.56 41.86
C LYS A 388 36.71 -1.65 42.08
N TYR A 389 37.74 -2.11 42.77
CA TYR A 389 38.97 -1.34 42.97
C TYR A 389 39.71 -1.12 41.65
N LYS A 390 39.79 -2.14 40.79
CA LYS A 390 40.39 -2.06 39.47
C LYS A 390 39.69 -1.02 38.59
N HIS A 391 38.36 -1.03 38.56
CA HIS A 391 37.54 -0.01 37.89
C HIS A 391 37.79 1.39 38.46
N THR A 392 37.83 1.52 39.79
CA THR A 392 38.06 2.81 40.46
C THR A 392 39.45 3.37 40.14
N ILE A 393 40.48 2.52 40.15
CA ILE A 393 41.85 2.89 39.76
C ILE A 393 41.87 3.31 38.29
N GLN A 394 41.17 2.60 37.41
CA GLN A 394 41.13 2.92 35.99
C GLN A 394 40.48 4.28 35.74
N ILE A 395 39.34 4.57 36.38
CA ILE A 395 38.67 5.88 36.33
C ILE A 395 39.60 6.98 36.85
N LEU A 396 40.22 6.78 38.02
CA LEU A 396 41.15 7.76 38.59
C LEU A 396 42.38 7.96 37.71
N THR A 397 42.84 6.92 37.01
CA THR A 397 43.97 7.00 36.09
C THR A 397 43.60 7.80 34.84
N GLU A 398 42.41 7.57 34.27
CA GLU A 398 41.87 8.37 33.16
C GLU A 398 41.67 9.83 33.57
N GLU A 399 41.08 10.09 34.73
CA GLU A 399 40.96 11.46 35.27
C GLU A 399 42.34 12.10 35.48
N ASN A 400 43.32 11.36 36.01
CA ASN A 400 44.68 11.87 36.21
C ASN A 400 45.38 12.17 34.88
N ILE A 401 45.20 11.32 33.86
CA ILE A 401 45.69 11.58 32.50
C ILE A 401 45.01 12.82 31.93
N HIS A 402 43.69 12.95 32.09
CA HIS A 402 42.92 14.09 31.57
C HIS A 402 43.28 15.39 32.27
N LEU A 403 43.52 15.36 33.58
CA LEU A 403 44.02 16.48 34.38
C LEU A 403 45.45 16.84 33.99
N LYS A 404 46.34 15.85 33.78
CA LYS A 404 47.69 16.10 33.27
C LYS A 404 47.66 16.73 31.89
N GLN A 405 46.85 16.23 30.97
CA GLN A 405 46.65 16.85 29.67
C GLN A 405 46.10 18.27 29.80
N LYS A 406 45.13 18.50 30.68
CA LYS A 406 44.57 19.84 30.93
C LYS A 406 45.59 20.79 31.54
N ILE A 407 46.46 20.31 32.43
CA ILE A 407 47.57 21.09 32.99
C ILE A 407 48.62 21.35 31.91
N ILE A 408 48.93 20.39 31.04
CA ILE A 408 49.85 20.59 29.92
C ILE A 408 49.28 21.63 28.96
N SER A 409 48.02 21.51 28.52
CA SER A 409 47.37 22.49 27.65
C SER A 409 47.23 23.86 28.32
N LYS A 410 46.97 23.91 29.64
CA LYS A 410 46.87 25.17 30.37
C LYS A 410 48.25 25.78 30.65
N ASN A 411 49.28 24.96 30.84
CA ASN A 411 50.67 25.41 30.91
C ASN A 411 51.18 25.80 29.52
N GLU A 412 50.68 25.22 28.43
CA GLU A 412 50.93 25.67 27.07
C GLU A 412 50.21 26.98 26.79
N GLU A 413 48.95 27.16 27.23
CA GLU A 413 48.27 28.47 27.19
C GLU A 413 48.99 29.52 28.05
N ILE A 414 49.47 29.14 29.24
CA ILE A 414 50.25 30.04 30.10
C ILE A 414 51.66 30.23 29.53
N CYS A 415 52.25 29.26 28.85
CA CYS A 415 53.56 29.40 28.21
C CYS A 415 53.44 30.21 26.91
N GLU A 416 52.35 30.14 26.16
CA GLU A 416 52.09 31.06 25.06
C GLU A 416 51.70 32.45 25.59
N GLY A 417 51.01 32.52 26.74
CA GLY A 417 50.71 33.78 27.43
C GLY A 417 51.92 34.45 28.10
N CYS A 418 52.88 33.67 28.61
CA CYS A 418 54.07 34.16 29.33
C CYS A 418 55.36 34.11 28.50
N SER A 419 55.37 33.42 27.35
CA SER A 419 56.41 33.58 26.32
C SER A 419 56.49 35.02 25.84
N GLY A 420 55.40 35.78 26.00
CA GLY A 420 55.39 37.22 25.83
C GLY A 420 56.20 38.05 26.84
N ARG A 421 56.73 37.51 27.97
CA ARG A 421 57.46 38.40 28.91
C ARG A 421 58.65 37.91 29.70
N LEU A 422 59.04 36.63 29.74
CA LEU A 422 60.21 36.25 30.56
C LEU A 422 61.24 35.40 29.82
N ALA A 423 61.68 35.89 28.67
CA ALA A 423 63.04 35.66 28.19
C ALA A 423 64.03 36.44 29.08
N SER A 424 64.33 35.92 30.26
CA SER A 424 65.55 36.23 31.05
C SER A 424 65.45 35.51 32.38
N ILE A 425 66.29 34.50 32.58
CA ILE A 425 66.96 34.08 33.83
C ILE A 425 67.39 32.62 33.66
N THR A 426 68.55 32.45 33.05
CA THR A 426 69.45 31.31 33.26
C THR A 426 70.01 31.42 34.67
N VAL A 427 69.65 30.50 35.58
CA VAL A 427 70.41 30.25 36.81
C VAL A 427 70.57 28.75 36.97
N SER A 428 71.81 28.33 36.72
CA SER A 428 72.45 27.17 37.32
C SER A 428 72.49 27.35 38.84
N LYS A 429 71.89 26.43 39.61
CA LYS A 429 72.38 26.09 40.95
C LYS A 429 71.83 24.71 41.36
N ASP A 430 72.66 23.67 41.36
CA ASP A 430 73.58 23.26 42.45
C ASP A 430 72.81 22.53 43.55
N ASP A 431 73.18 21.26 43.69
CA ASP A 431 73.43 20.56 44.94
C ASP A 431 72.31 20.33 45.95
N SER A 432 72.57 19.29 46.73
CA SER A 432 71.98 18.94 48.01
C SER A 432 70.62 18.23 47.93
N ASP A 433 70.37 17.13 48.62
CA ASP A 433 71.22 16.39 49.52
C ASP A 433 70.48 15.11 49.93
N THR A 434 71.25 14.04 50.04
CA THR A 434 71.27 13.06 51.14
C THR A 434 70.02 12.26 51.58
N VAL A 435 70.37 11.09 52.15
CA VAL A 435 69.74 10.38 53.28
C VAL A 435 68.74 9.29 52.87
N GLN A 436 69.22 8.03 52.90
CA GLN A 436 68.89 6.98 53.89
C GLN A 436 67.42 6.54 53.81
N ASP A 437 67.05 5.28 53.89
CA ASP A 437 67.46 4.30 54.90
C ASP A 437 66.87 2.95 54.44
N GLY A 438 67.57 1.83 54.59
CA GLY A 438 67.17 0.86 55.62
C GLY A 438 66.29 -0.24 55.03
N SER A 439 66.86 -1.36 54.56
CA SER A 439 67.16 -2.56 55.36
C SER A 439 66.00 -3.55 55.55
N LYS A 440 66.36 -4.84 55.37
CA LYS A 440 65.73 -6.13 55.76
C LYS A 440 64.92 -6.79 54.64
N LYS A 441 65.46 -7.80 53.92
CA LYS A 441 65.84 -9.15 54.37
C LYS A 441 64.78 -9.78 55.28
N GLY A 442 63.89 -10.57 54.67
CA GLY A 442 63.09 -11.61 55.30
C GLY A 442 63.12 -12.83 54.37
N GLN A 443 64.10 -13.71 54.60
CA GLN A 443 63.98 -15.13 54.29
C GLN A 443 63.09 -15.77 55.37
N GLU A 444 62.63 -16.99 55.08
CA GLU A 444 62.16 -18.04 55.99
C GLU A 444 60.65 -18.36 55.95
N SER A 445 60.42 -19.68 55.77
CA SER A 445 59.19 -20.48 55.78
C SER A 445 58.45 -20.66 54.46
#